data_AF-X1TUU6-F1
#
_entry.id   AF-X1TUU6-F1
#
_cell.length_a   1.000
_cell.length_b   1.000
_cell.length_c   1.000
_cell.angle_alpha   90.00
_cell.angle_beta   90.00
_cell.angle_gamma   90.00
#
_symmetry.space_group_name_H-M   'P 1'
#
loop_
_entity.id
_entity.type
_entity.pdbx_description
1 polymer ?
#
loop_
_entity_poly.entity_id
_entity_poly.type
_entity_poly.pdbx_seq_one_letter_code
_entity_poly.pdbx_strand_id
1 'polypeptide(L)'
;MFSPSIKPPRFIYLYDGAKTDKLEMAKITSYLEPKLKEAPVIIRDEFLAHYLSRFPSSHKEERIDSLARELAQLKIRKINEREFFEPLPAEVEYEKRKLLNPELKSFGILYEGLKLATLFGRLIPKEESS
;
A
#
# COMPACT_ATOMS: atom_id res chain seq x y z
N MET A 1 -1.56 23.67 30.12
CA MET A 1 -2.36 22.51 29.66
C MET A 1 -1.52 21.79 28.63
N PHE A 2 -0.81 20.73 29.04
CA PHE A 2 0.03 19.95 28.14
C PHE A 2 -0.87 18.97 27.39
N SER A 3 -0.99 19.15 26.06
CA SER A 3 -1.49 18.10 25.17
C SER A 3 -0.69 16.82 25.39
N PRO A 4 -1.31 15.63 25.33
CA PRO A 4 -0.57 14.38 25.43
C PRO A 4 0.56 14.42 24.40
N SER A 5 1.79 14.28 24.87
CA SER A 5 2.99 14.37 24.05
C SER A 5 2.92 13.31 22.95
N ILE A 6 2.53 13.72 21.75
CA ILE A 6 2.64 12.88 20.56
C ILE A 6 4.13 12.55 20.44
N LYS A 7 4.49 11.29 20.68
CA LYS A 7 5.86 10.84 20.46
C LYS A 7 6.15 11.01 18.96
N PRO A 8 7.26 11.65 18.58
CA PRO A 8 7.62 11.74 17.18
C PRO A 8 7.85 10.32 16.62
N PRO A 9 7.53 10.08 15.33
CA PRO A 9 7.81 8.80 14.71
C PRO A 9 9.32 8.52 14.72
N ARG A 10 9.70 7.25 14.88
CA ARG A 10 11.12 6.84 14.84
C ARG A 10 11.68 6.76 13.43
N PHE A 11 10.85 6.46 12.45
CA PHE A 11 11.20 6.28 11.04
C PHE A 11 10.05 6.77 10.17
N ILE A 12 10.37 7.21 8.95
CA ILE A 12 9.36 7.61 7.97
C ILE A 12 9.68 6.92 6.66
N TYR A 13 8.74 6.12 6.18
CA TYR A 13 8.87 5.41 4.90
C TYR A 13 8.07 6.13 3.83
N LEU A 14 8.75 6.53 2.76
CA LEU A 14 8.12 7.08 1.56
C LEU A 14 8.20 6.03 0.45
N TYR A 15 7.07 5.67 -0.14
CA TYR A 15 7.00 4.65 -1.18
C TYR A 15 6.91 5.31 -2.57
N ASP A 16 7.94 5.14 -3.40
CA ASP A 16 7.99 5.65 -4.78
C ASP A 16 7.28 4.67 -5.73
N GLY A 17 5.95 4.65 -5.62
CA GLY A 17 5.09 3.75 -6.37
C GLY A 17 4.36 4.38 -7.56
N ALA A 18 4.47 5.70 -7.73
CA ALA A 18 3.63 6.47 -8.65
C ALA A 18 4.13 6.43 -10.10
N LYS A 19 5.39 6.05 -10.32
CA LYS A 19 6.01 5.88 -11.64
C LYS A 19 5.69 7.03 -12.60
N THR A 20 5.83 8.24 -12.07
CA THR A 20 5.62 9.49 -12.78
C THR A 20 6.81 10.40 -12.51
N ASP A 21 7.29 11.04 -13.55
CA ASP A 21 8.28 12.11 -13.52
C ASP A 21 7.81 13.35 -12.72
N LYS A 22 6.50 13.46 -12.46
CA LYS A 22 5.91 14.54 -11.67
C LYS A 22 6.06 14.38 -10.16
N LEU A 23 6.35 13.17 -9.68
CA LEU A 23 6.53 12.91 -8.24
C LEU A 23 8.01 13.03 -7.88
N GLU A 24 8.41 14.20 -7.43
CA GLU A 24 9.80 14.47 -7.06
C GLU A 24 10.07 14.07 -5.60
N MET A 25 10.43 12.81 -5.38
CA MET A 25 10.70 12.27 -4.03
C MET A 25 11.75 13.06 -3.27
N ALA A 26 12.78 13.56 -3.96
CA ALA A 26 13.80 14.42 -3.36
C ALA A 26 13.19 15.69 -2.74
N LYS A 27 12.25 16.35 -3.43
CA LYS A 27 11.59 17.56 -2.91
C LYS A 27 10.72 17.25 -1.69
N ILE A 28 10.02 16.12 -1.70
CA ILE A 28 9.19 15.67 -0.57
C ILE A 28 10.08 15.40 0.63
N THR A 29 11.17 14.66 0.45
CA THR A 29 12.14 14.37 1.52
C THR A 29 12.73 15.66 2.10
N SER A 30 13.24 16.57 1.27
CA SER A 30 13.80 17.85 1.73
C SER A 30 12.78 18.74 2.44
N TYR A 31 11.49 18.64 2.10
CA TYR A 31 10.42 19.35 2.80
C TYR A 31 10.12 18.75 4.18
N LEU A 32 10.22 17.43 4.31
CA LEU A 32 9.87 16.66 5.50
C LEU A 32 10.99 16.65 6.56
N GLU A 33 12.24 16.49 6.15
CA GLU A 33 13.42 16.44 7.02
C GLU A 33 13.46 17.52 8.13
N PRO A 34 13.33 18.84 7.83
CA PRO A 34 13.41 19.86 8.87
C PRO A 34 12.21 19.86 9.84
N LYS A 35 11.07 19.27 9.45
CA LYS A 35 9.84 19.24 10.26
C LYS A 35 9.84 18.08 11.25
N LEU A 36 10.58 17.01 10.95
CA LEU A 36 10.48 15.74 11.64
C LEU A 36 11.62 15.49 12.62
N LYS A 37 12.43 16.54 12.84
CA LYS A 37 13.33 16.84 13.95
C LYS A 37 14.37 15.79 14.36
N GLU A 38 14.32 14.55 13.86
CA GLU A 38 15.29 13.47 14.06
C GLU A 38 14.91 12.17 13.33
N ALA A 39 13.66 12.01 12.86
CA ALA A 39 13.22 10.79 12.19
C ALA A 39 13.86 10.65 10.78
N PRO A 40 14.65 9.61 10.50
CA PRO A 40 15.17 9.37 9.16
C PRO A 40 14.03 9.09 8.17
N VAL A 41 14.13 9.74 7.01
CA VAL A 41 13.24 9.51 5.87
C VAL A 41 13.88 8.47 4.95
N ILE A 42 13.20 7.36 4.75
CA ILE A 42 13.67 6.20 3.99
C ILE A 42 12.76 6.04 2.78
N ILE A 43 13.32 6.16 1.59
CA ILE A 43 12.60 5.93 0.34
C ILE A 43 12.63 4.43 0.03
N ARG A 44 11.47 3.88 -0.33
CA ARG A 44 11.26 2.49 -0.73
C ARG A 44 10.58 2.45 -2.09
N ASP A 45 10.64 1.29 -2.74
CA ASP A 45 9.84 1.00 -3.94
C ASP A 45 8.33 1.02 -3.63
N GLU A 46 7.50 0.65 -4.61
CA GLU A 46 6.05 0.53 -4.43
C GLU A 46 5.68 -0.36 -3.22
N PHE A 47 4.69 0.07 -2.43
CA PHE A 47 4.35 -0.56 -1.13
C PHE A 47 4.11 -2.07 -1.20
N LEU A 48 3.30 -2.54 -2.15
CA LEU A 48 2.95 -3.95 -2.29
C LEU A 48 4.12 -4.75 -2.85
N ALA A 49 4.90 -4.16 -3.75
CA ALA A 49 6.14 -4.77 -4.23
C ALA A 49 7.16 -4.96 -3.09
N HIS A 50 7.31 -3.95 -2.23
CA HIS A 50 8.15 -4.02 -1.03
C HIS A 50 7.64 -5.06 -0.03
N TYR A 51 6.32 -5.15 0.19
CA TYR A 51 5.74 -6.19 1.04
C TYR A 51 6.06 -7.59 0.52
N LEU A 52 5.86 -7.82 -0.78
CA LEU A 52 6.06 -9.14 -1.41
C LEU A 52 7.53 -9.54 -1.54
N SER A 53 8.47 -8.60 -1.55
CA SER A 53 9.92 -8.90 -1.64
C SER A 53 10.47 -9.57 -0.38
N ARG A 54 9.76 -9.47 0.74
CA ARG A 54 10.17 -10.02 2.05
C ARG A 54 9.97 -11.54 2.16
N PHE A 55 9.25 -12.14 1.20
CA PHE A 55 8.94 -13.56 1.22
C PHE A 55 9.81 -14.34 0.23
N PRO A 56 10.25 -15.56 0.58
CA PRO A 56 10.96 -16.44 -0.34
C PRO A 56 10.02 -16.89 -1.47
N SER A 57 10.59 -17.24 -2.62
CA SER A 57 9.83 -17.61 -3.83
C SER A 57 8.79 -18.71 -3.58
N SER A 58 9.07 -19.68 -2.69
CA SER A 58 8.16 -20.79 -2.35
C SER A 58 6.85 -20.35 -1.70
N HIS A 59 6.82 -19.21 -1.00
CA HIS A 59 5.61 -18.68 -0.34
C HIS A 59 5.07 -17.44 -1.03
N LYS A 60 5.81 -16.89 -1.99
CA LYS A 60 5.43 -15.64 -2.67
C LYS A 60 4.17 -15.81 -3.52
N GLU A 61 4.03 -16.96 -4.19
CA GLU A 61 2.87 -17.24 -5.04
C GLU A 61 1.56 -17.34 -4.23
N GLU A 62 1.55 -18.13 -3.16
CA GLU A 62 0.39 -18.22 -2.25
C GLU A 62 -0.01 -16.86 -1.66
N ARG A 63 0.98 -16.01 -1.34
CA ARG A 63 0.75 -14.66 -0.83
C ARG A 63 0.16 -13.74 -1.90
N ILE A 64 0.64 -13.82 -3.13
CA ILE A 64 0.08 -13.08 -4.27
C ILE A 64 -1.38 -13.49 -4.48
N ASP A 65 -1.66 -14.79 -4.47
CA ASP A 65 -3.01 -15.32 -4.67
C ASP A 65 -3.98 -14.87 -3.58
N SER A 66 -3.58 -15.00 -2.32
CA SER A 66 -4.38 -14.51 -1.18
C SER A 66 -4.62 -13.01 -1.27
N LEU A 67 -3.57 -12.22 -1.49
CA LEU A 67 -3.66 -10.77 -1.52
C LEU A 67 -4.48 -10.27 -2.71
N ALA A 68 -4.34 -10.89 -3.88
CA ALA A 68 -5.13 -10.58 -5.07
C ALA A 68 -6.61 -10.83 -4.83
N ARG A 69 -6.97 -11.93 -4.16
CA ARG A 69 -8.36 -12.23 -3.81
C ARG A 69 -8.92 -11.20 -2.83
N GLU A 70 -8.17 -10.84 -1.80
CA GLU A 70 -8.57 -9.81 -0.84
C GLU A 70 -8.78 -8.46 -1.54
N LEU A 71 -7.83 -8.01 -2.36
CA LEU A 71 -7.96 -6.78 -3.13
C LEU A 71 -9.16 -6.79 -4.08
N ALA A 72 -9.40 -7.91 -4.76
CA ALA A 72 -10.55 -8.06 -5.66
C ALA A 72 -11.87 -7.98 -4.89
N GLN A 73 -11.95 -8.55 -3.68
CA GLN A 73 -13.11 -8.47 -2.82
C GLN A 73 -13.39 -7.04 -2.33
N LEU A 74 -12.37 -6.17 -2.26
CA LEU A 74 -12.55 -4.78 -1.87
C LEU A 74 -13.03 -3.85 -2.99
N LYS A 75 -13.12 -4.34 -4.24
CA LYS A 75 -13.53 -3.52 -5.38
C LYS A 75 -14.98 -3.05 -5.27
N ILE A 76 -15.18 -1.77 -5.56
CA ILE A 76 -16.50 -1.17 -5.72
C ILE A 76 -16.93 -1.39 -7.17
N ARG A 77 -17.85 -2.33 -7.41
CA ARG A 77 -18.43 -2.58 -8.75
C ARG A 77 -19.47 -1.53 -9.14
N LYS A 78 -20.25 -1.06 -8.17
CA LYS A 78 -21.27 -0.04 -8.35
C LYS A 78 -21.24 0.93 -7.17
N ILE A 79 -21.11 2.21 -7.46
CA ILE A 79 -20.91 3.24 -6.43
C ILE A 79 -22.10 3.40 -5.47
N ASN A 80 -23.30 2.99 -5.91
CA ASN A 80 -24.54 3.09 -5.16
C ASN A 80 -24.88 1.83 -4.37
N GLU A 81 -24.12 0.74 -4.53
CA GLU A 81 -24.35 -0.53 -3.84
C GLU A 81 -23.22 -0.77 -2.84
N ARG A 82 -23.57 -1.09 -1.60
CA ARG A 82 -22.59 -1.39 -0.52
C ARG A 82 -22.31 -2.88 -0.36
N GLU A 83 -22.83 -3.71 -1.26
CA GLU A 83 -22.67 -5.15 -1.21
C GLU A 83 -21.32 -5.57 -1.79
N PHE A 84 -20.56 -6.32 -1.00
CA PHE A 84 -19.35 -6.99 -1.44
C PHE A 84 -19.72 -8.42 -1.82
N PHE A 85 -19.37 -8.80 -3.03
CA PHE A 85 -19.61 -10.13 -3.55
C PHE A 85 -18.33 -10.93 -3.51
N GLU A 86 -18.45 -12.25 -3.65
CA GLU A 86 -17.29 -13.05 -4.00
C GLU A 86 -16.67 -12.50 -5.30
N PRO A 87 -15.34 -12.28 -5.31
CA PRO A 87 -14.66 -11.76 -6.48
C PRO A 87 -14.77 -12.76 -7.62
N LEU A 88 -15.03 -12.26 -8.82
CA LEU A 88 -15.00 -13.09 -10.02
C LEU A 88 -13.55 -13.55 -10.27
N PRO A 89 -13.33 -14.76 -10.83
CA PRO A 89 -11.98 -15.23 -11.15
C PRO A 89 -11.17 -14.21 -11.96
N ALA A 90 -11.80 -13.54 -12.92
CA ALA A 90 -11.16 -12.50 -13.73
C ALA A 90 -10.72 -11.26 -12.92
N GLU A 91 -11.44 -10.89 -11.85
CA GLU A 91 -11.05 -9.78 -10.97
C GLU A 91 -9.84 -10.13 -10.12
N VAL A 92 -9.76 -11.38 -9.66
CA VAL A 92 -8.60 -11.91 -8.93
C VAL A 92 -7.38 -11.94 -9.85
N GLU A 93 -7.51 -12.51 -11.05
CA GLU A 93 -6.43 -12.57 -12.05
C GLU A 93 -5.98 -11.17 -12.51
N TYR A 94 -6.88 -10.18 -12.52
CA TYR A 94 -6.49 -8.79 -12.73
C TYR A 94 -5.59 -8.28 -11.58
N GLU A 95 -5.96 -8.49 -10.32
CA GLU A 95 -5.14 -8.04 -9.18
C GLU A 95 -3.80 -8.78 -9.12
N LYS A 96 -3.75 -10.09 -9.43
CA LYS A 96 -2.49 -10.84 -9.53
C LYS A 96 -1.55 -10.21 -10.54
N ARG A 97 -2.03 -9.93 -11.75
CA ARG A 97 -1.23 -9.27 -12.81
C ARG A 97 -0.71 -7.91 -12.36
N LYS A 98 -1.52 -7.13 -11.63
CA LYS A 98 -1.13 -5.83 -11.08
C LYS A 98 -0.10 -5.95 -9.94
N LEU A 99 -0.21 -6.96 -9.08
CA LEU A 99 0.78 -7.22 -8.01
C LEU A 99 2.14 -7.63 -8.59
N LEU A 100 2.12 -8.46 -9.64
CA LEU A 100 3.33 -8.89 -10.34
C LEU A 100 3.94 -7.78 -11.20
N ASN A 101 3.08 -6.95 -11.81
CA ASN A 101 3.48 -5.85 -12.69
C ASN A 101 2.72 -4.58 -12.31
N PRO A 102 3.23 -3.80 -11.33
CA PRO A 102 2.57 -2.57 -10.87
C PRO A 102 2.36 -1.50 -11.95
N GLU A 103 3.04 -1.63 -13.10
CA GLU A 103 2.86 -0.77 -14.29
C GLU A 103 1.49 -0.96 -14.97
N LEU A 104 0.87 -2.13 -14.81
CA LEU A 104 -0.39 -2.47 -15.49
C LEU A 104 -1.63 -1.90 -14.78
N LYS A 105 -1.45 -0.91 -13.89
CA LYS A 105 -2.53 -0.29 -13.13
C LYS A 105 -3.51 0.39 -14.10
N SER A 106 -4.71 -0.17 -14.21
CA SER A 106 -5.79 0.48 -14.95
C SER A 106 -6.36 1.66 -14.15
N PHE A 107 -6.69 2.74 -14.84
CA PHE A 107 -7.39 3.88 -14.28
C PHE A 107 -8.86 3.54 -13.99
N GLY A 108 -9.45 4.17 -12.97
CA GLY A 108 -10.89 4.06 -12.68
C GLY A 108 -11.31 2.87 -11.81
N ILE A 109 -10.38 2.06 -11.29
CA ILE A 109 -10.70 1.03 -10.30
C ILE A 109 -10.88 1.68 -8.92
N LEU A 110 -12.04 1.47 -8.32
CA LEU A 110 -12.38 1.97 -7.00
C LEU A 110 -12.38 0.82 -5.99
N TYR A 111 -11.89 1.09 -4.79
CA TYR A 111 -11.87 0.17 -3.66
C TYR A 111 -12.57 0.81 -2.45
N GLU A 112 -13.12 0.00 -1.56
CA GLU A 112 -13.63 0.50 -0.28
C GLU A 112 -12.45 0.99 0.58
N GLY A 113 -12.44 2.29 0.88
CA GLY A 113 -11.27 2.97 1.43
C GLY A 113 -10.89 2.51 2.85
N LEU A 114 -11.85 2.28 3.74
CA LEU A 114 -11.56 1.90 5.13
C LEU A 114 -11.04 0.46 5.22
N LYS A 115 -11.62 -0.45 4.45
CA LYS A 115 -11.15 -1.84 4.32
C LYS A 115 -9.79 -1.90 3.63
N LEU A 116 -9.56 -1.07 2.60
CA LEU A 116 -8.26 -0.99 1.96
C LEU A 116 -7.18 -0.47 2.92
N ALA A 117 -7.47 0.58 3.68
CA ALA A 117 -6.58 1.09 4.72
C ALA A 117 -6.29 0.04 5.79
N THR A 118 -7.31 -0.72 6.21
CA THR A 118 -7.16 -1.83 7.17
C THR A 118 -6.27 -2.95 6.60
N LEU A 119 -6.50 -3.34 5.34
CA LEU A 119 -5.67 -4.31 4.64
C LEU A 119 -4.21 -3.83 4.63
N PHE A 120 -3.96 -2.60 4.20
CA PHE A 120 -2.60 -2.06 4.10
C PHE A 120 -1.93 -1.95 5.47
N GLY A 121 -2.66 -1.52 6.51
CA GLY A 121 -2.15 -1.49 7.88
C GLY A 121 -1.68 -2.87 8.37
N ARG A 122 -2.37 -3.95 7.98
CA ARG A 122 -1.97 -5.33 8.29
C ARG A 122 -0.73 -5.80 7.53
N LEU A 123 -0.46 -5.22 6.35
CA LEU A 123 0.74 -5.54 5.55
C LEU A 123 1.99 -4.85 6.09
N ILE A 124 1.84 -3.78 6.89
CA ILE A 124 2.96 -3.11 7.56
C ILE A 124 3.57 -4.08 8.59
N PRO A 125 4.89 -4.32 8.57
CA PRO A 125 5.56 -5.09 9.61
C PRO A 125 5.29 -4.56 11.02
N LYS A 126 5.15 -5.47 11.98
CA LYS A 126 4.88 -5.10 13.38
C LYS A 126 5.95 -4.17 13.94
N GLU A 127 7.20 -4.36 13.51
CA GLU A 127 8.36 -3.57 13.91
C GLU A 127 8.26 -2.10 13.47
N GLU A 128 7.45 -1.80 12.46
CA GLU A 128 7.24 -0.45 11.91
C GLU A 128 5.94 0.20 12.41
N SER A 129 5.11 -0.54 13.14
CA SER A 129 3.79 -0.11 13.61
C SER A 129 3.79 0.55 15.01
N SER A 130 4.98 0.75 15.60
CA SER A 130 5.17 1.15 17.02
C SER A 130 5.83 2.51 17.21
#